data_AF-A0A2R5LF81-F1
#
_entry.id   AF-A0A2R5LF81-F1
#
_cell.length_a   1.000
_cell.length_b   1.000
_cell.length_c   1.000
_cell.angle_alpha   90.00
_cell.angle_beta   90.00
_cell.angle_gamma   90.00
#
_symmetry.space_group_name_H-M   'P 1'
#
loop_
_entity.id
_entity.type
_entity.pdbx_description
1 polymer ?
#
loop_
_entity_poly.entity_id
_entity_poly.type
_entity_poly.pdbx_seq_one_letter_code
_entity_poly.pdbx_strand_id
1 'polypeptide(L)'
;VSPPHPVSNLREVLLRVPGDESKAEAEFRRMTASLHSWNQAYWAQHNQAFRSEKELYTKRKLEELKKEGIVKESLTAEEMAEFYRHFLNDNHKKHMMYNWTWYGKNFGLLWPALRASWSSLQRQGFGFRIKKI
;
A
#
# COMPACT_ATOMS: atom_id res chain seq x y z
N VAL A 1 -6.84 -9.67 -11.85
CA VAL A 1 -5.93 -8.85 -11.02
C VAL A 1 -5.83 -7.47 -11.65
N SER A 2 -6.08 -6.39 -10.92
CA SER A 2 -6.03 -5.00 -11.43
C SER A 2 -4.60 -4.59 -11.82
N PRO A 3 -4.41 -3.67 -12.78
CA PRO A 3 -3.08 -3.11 -13.08
C PRO A 3 -2.52 -2.37 -11.84
N PRO A 4 -1.18 -2.22 -11.73
CA PRO A 4 -0.59 -1.40 -10.67
C PRO A 4 -1.07 0.04 -10.78
N HIS A 5 -1.41 0.66 -9.64
CA HIS A 5 -1.78 2.06 -9.59
C HIS A 5 -0.57 2.95 -9.96
N PRO A 6 -0.74 3.99 -10.81
CA PRO A 6 0.38 4.69 -11.45
C PRO A 6 1.32 5.46 -10.51
N VAL A 7 0.85 5.79 -9.29
CA VAL A 7 1.63 6.54 -8.31
C VAL A 7 2.17 5.62 -7.21
N SER A 8 1.28 4.96 -6.48
CA SER A 8 1.63 4.05 -5.38
C SER A 8 2.26 2.73 -5.83
N ASN A 9 2.14 2.36 -7.10
CA ASN A 9 2.57 1.06 -7.65
C ASN A 9 1.89 -0.16 -7.00
N LEU A 10 0.89 0.04 -6.14
CA LEU A 10 0.11 -1.02 -5.51
C LEU A 10 -1.10 -1.38 -6.36
N ARG A 11 -1.51 -2.64 -6.33
CA ARG A 11 -2.74 -3.08 -7.00
C ARG A 11 -3.96 -2.70 -6.17
N GLU A 12 -5.04 -2.35 -6.85
CA GLU A 12 -6.33 -2.07 -6.20
C GLU A 12 -6.99 -3.36 -5.72
N VAL A 13 -7.53 -3.33 -4.50
CA VAL A 13 -8.29 -4.43 -3.91
C VAL A 13 -9.78 -4.12 -4.06
N LEU A 14 -10.45 -4.86 -4.94
CA LEU A 14 -11.88 -4.73 -5.18
C LEU A 14 -12.65 -5.62 -4.19
N LEU A 15 -13.31 -4.99 -3.22
CA LEU A 15 -14.15 -5.69 -2.25
C LEU A 15 -15.58 -5.79 -2.76
N ARG A 16 -16.04 -7.02 -2.99
CA ARG A 16 -17.43 -7.30 -3.37
C ARG A 16 -18.38 -6.86 -2.25
N VAL A 17 -19.52 -6.26 -2.61
CA VAL A 17 -20.63 -5.96 -1.70
C VAL A 17 -21.79 -6.92 -2.01
N PRO A 18 -22.08 -7.91 -1.15
CA PRO A 18 -23.26 -8.76 -1.30
C PRO A 18 -24.56 -7.96 -1.10
N GLY A 19 -25.65 -8.35 -1.78
CA GLY A 19 -26.95 -7.68 -1.62
C GLY A 19 -27.61 -7.97 -0.27
N ASP A 20 -27.24 -9.06 0.38
CA ASP A 20 -27.74 -9.53 1.67
C ASP A 20 -26.68 -9.45 2.78
N GLU A 21 -25.72 -8.53 2.61
CA GLU A 21 -24.60 -8.32 3.53
C GLU A 21 -25.08 -8.01 4.95
N SER A 22 -24.57 -8.74 5.93
CA SER A 22 -24.87 -8.47 7.33
C SER A 22 -24.14 -7.22 7.83
N LYS A 23 -24.58 -6.65 8.97
CA LYS A 23 -23.87 -5.51 9.59
C LYS A 23 -22.40 -5.84 9.90
N ALA A 24 -22.10 -7.06 10.34
CA ALA A 24 -20.74 -7.48 10.68
C ALA A 24 -19.86 -7.63 9.42
N GLU A 25 -20.42 -8.15 8.32
CA GLU A 25 -19.73 -8.24 7.03
C GLU A 25 -19.45 -6.85 6.45
N ALA A 26 -20.45 -5.96 6.49
CA ALA A 26 -20.31 -4.58 6.04
C ALA A 26 -19.25 -3.81 6.85
N GLU A 27 -19.22 -4.01 8.16
CA GLU A 27 -18.20 -3.44 9.05
C GLU A 27 -16.80 -3.91 8.65
N PHE A 28 -16.59 -5.23 8.58
CA PHE A 28 -15.30 -5.81 8.18
C PHE A 28 -14.85 -5.31 6.80
N ARG A 29 -15.76 -5.27 5.81
CA ARG A 29 -15.47 -4.78 4.48
C ARG A 29 -15.07 -3.30 4.49
N ARG A 30 -15.79 -2.44 5.21
CA ARG A 30 -15.47 -1.00 5.31
C ARG A 30 -14.12 -0.77 6.00
N MET A 31 -13.83 -1.52 7.06
CA MET A 31 -12.53 -1.45 7.75
C MET A 31 -11.38 -1.89 6.83
N THR A 32 -11.59 -2.97 6.08
CA THR A 32 -10.63 -3.47 5.09
C THR A 32 -10.41 -2.46 3.96
N ALA A 33 -11.48 -1.87 3.43
CA ALA A 33 -11.41 -0.81 2.43
C ALA A 33 -10.62 0.40 2.95
N SER A 34 -10.89 0.85 4.17
CA SER A 34 -10.17 1.96 4.82
C SER A 34 -8.68 1.67 4.99
N LEU A 35 -8.32 0.45 5.42
CA LEU A 35 -6.92 0.01 5.52
C LEU A 35 -6.24 0.05 4.14
N HIS A 36 -6.88 -0.49 3.10
CA HIS A 36 -6.33 -0.45 1.75
C HIS A 36 -6.17 0.97 1.20
N SER A 37 -7.14 1.85 1.41
CA SER A 37 -7.05 3.26 1.01
C SER A 37 -5.91 3.98 1.74
N TRP A 38 -5.75 3.74 3.04
CA TRP A 38 -4.62 4.27 3.81
C TRP A 38 -3.27 3.77 3.27
N ASN A 39 -3.17 2.48 2.98
CA ASN A 39 -1.97 1.87 2.41
C ASN A 39 -1.63 2.46 1.02
N GLN A 40 -2.63 2.60 0.15
CA GLN A 40 -2.51 3.24 -1.16
C GLN A 40 -2.01 4.68 -1.03
N ALA A 41 -2.60 5.47 -0.14
CA ALA A 41 -2.21 6.86 0.08
C ALA A 41 -0.76 6.99 0.57
N TYR A 42 -0.34 6.13 1.52
CA TYR A 42 1.03 6.12 2.01
C TYR A 42 2.03 5.87 0.88
N TRP A 43 1.83 4.81 0.09
CA TRP A 43 2.75 4.48 -1.00
C TRP A 43 2.69 5.47 -2.15
N ALA A 44 1.55 6.09 -2.42
CA ALA A 44 1.46 7.18 -3.39
C ALA A 44 2.37 8.35 -2.97
N GLN A 45 2.25 8.80 -1.72
CA GLN A 45 3.08 9.88 -1.18
C GLN A 45 4.57 9.50 -1.17
N HIS A 46 4.89 8.29 -0.69
CA HIS A 46 6.28 7.83 -0.62
C HIS A 46 6.93 7.74 -1.99
N ASN A 47 6.25 7.14 -2.98
CA ASN A 47 6.79 7.00 -4.33
C ASN A 47 6.90 8.36 -5.04
N GLN A 48 5.99 9.29 -4.78
CA GLN A 48 6.10 10.65 -5.30
C GLN A 48 7.35 11.36 -4.75
N ALA A 49 7.59 11.27 -3.44
CA ALA A 49 8.81 11.81 -2.81
C ALA A 49 10.07 11.16 -3.40
N PHE A 50 10.10 9.83 -3.50
CA PHE A 50 11.21 9.10 -4.11
C PHE A 50 11.53 9.57 -5.53
N ARG A 51 10.51 9.70 -6.39
CA ARG A 51 10.69 10.15 -7.79
C ARG A 51 11.28 11.58 -7.83
N SER A 52 10.74 12.48 -7.01
CA SER A 52 11.20 13.86 -6.92
C SER A 52 12.65 13.96 -6.42
N GLU A 53 12.98 13.29 -5.31
CA GLU A 53 14.32 13.31 -4.72
C GLU A 53 15.35 12.65 -5.65
N LYS A 54 14.96 11.55 -6.31
CA LYS A 54 15.80 10.88 -7.31
C LYS A 54 16.12 11.81 -8.49
N GLU A 55 15.13 12.51 -9.01
CA GLU A 55 15.31 13.46 -10.11
C GLU A 55 16.24 14.62 -9.70
N LEU A 56 16.03 15.18 -8.50
CA LEU A 56 16.88 16.24 -7.96
C LEU A 56 18.32 15.78 -7.72
N TYR A 57 18.51 14.56 -7.20
CA TYR A 57 19.84 13.97 -7.06
C TYR A 57 20.51 13.79 -8.44
N THR A 58 19.77 13.23 -9.40
CA THR A 58 20.28 12.98 -10.75
C THR A 58 20.75 14.28 -11.42
N LYS A 59 19.93 15.33 -11.39
CA LYS A 59 20.27 16.64 -11.95
C LYS A 59 21.52 17.23 -11.30
N ARG A 60 21.57 17.25 -9.96
CA ARG A 60 22.72 17.79 -9.22
C ARG A 60 24.02 17.06 -9.55
N LYS A 61 24.00 15.72 -9.53
CA LYS A 61 25.20 14.92 -9.80
C LYS A 61 25.69 15.06 -11.24
N LEU A 62 24.77 15.14 -12.21
CA LEU A 62 25.15 15.40 -13.61
C LEU A 62 25.75 16.80 -13.80
N GLU A 63 25.25 17.81 -13.11
CA GLU A 63 25.83 19.16 -13.13
C GLU A 63 27.22 19.21 -12.47
N GLU A 64 27.42 18.49 -11.37
CA GLU A 64 28.74 18.33 -10.73
C GLU A 64 29.75 17.70 -11.68
N LEU A 65 29.41 16.56 -12.29
CA LEU A 65 30.27 15.88 -13.27
C LEU A 65 30.58 16.77 -14.47
N LYS A 66 29.59 17.54 -14.96
CA LYS A 66 29.79 18.48 -16.07
C LYS A 66 30.80 19.58 -15.71
N LYS A 67 30.79 20.08 -14.46
CA LYS A 67 31.79 21.07 -13.98
C LYS A 67 33.19 20.46 -13.87
N GLU A 68 33.27 19.16 -13.60
CA GLU A 68 34.53 18.39 -13.61
C GLU A 68 34.99 18.02 -15.05
N GLY A 69 34.26 18.44 -16.08
CA GLY A 69 34.58 18.17 -17.48
C GLY A 69 34.06 16.81 -17.99
N ILE A 70 33.31 16.08 -17.17
CA ILE A 70 32.74 14.77 -17.51
C ILE A 70 31.29 14.97 -17.98
N VAL A 71 31.05 14.80 -19.28
CA VAL A 71 29.71 14.91 -19.86
C VAL A 71 29.05 13.53 -19.92
N LYS A 72 27.95 13.34 -19.18
CA LYS A 72 27.12 12.12 -19.20
C LYS A 72 25.65 12.50 -19.35
N GLU A 73 24.87 11.62 -19.97
CA GLU A 73 23.41 11.74 -20.07
C GLU A 73 22.68 11.09 -18.88
N SER A 74 23.33 10.13 -18.21
CA SER A 74 22.75 9.38 -17.08
C SER A 74 23.82 8.93 -16.10
N LEU A 75 23.43 8.75 -14.84
CA LEU A 75 24.29 8.22 -13.78
C LEU A 75 24.42 6.69 -13.86
N THR A 76 25.59 6.17 -13.48
CA THR A 76 25.82 4.73 -13.33
C THR A 76 25.11 4.17 -12.10
N ALA A 77 25.04 2.84 -11.99
CA ALA A 77 24.47 2.19 -10.81
C ALA A 77 25.24 2.52 -9.52
N GLU A 78 26.56 2.67 -9.60
CA GLU A 78 27.43 3.02 -8.48
C GLU A 78 27.18 4.46 -8.02
N GLU A 79 27.08 5.40 -8.95
CA GLU A 79 26.73 6.80 -8.66
C GLU A 79 25.31 6.89 -8.05
N MET A 80 24.36 6.10 -8.54
CA MET A 80 23.00 6.02 -7.98
C MET A 80 22.93 5.31 -6.61
N ALA A 81 23.90 4.46 -6.28
CA ALA A 81 23.90 3.70 -5.02
C ALA A 81 24.00 4.63 -3.80
N GLU A 82 24.74 5.72 -3.94
CA GLU A 82 24.82 6.77 -2.92
C GLU A 82 23.44 7.35 -2.62
N PHE A 83 22.69 7.75 -3.65
CA PHE A 83 21.30 8.20 -3.50
C PHE A 83 20.43 7.18 -2.79
N TYR A 84 20.45 5.91 -3.24
CA TYR A 84 19.61 4.88 -2.64
C TYR A 84 19.93 4.68 -1.16
N ARG A 85 21.20 4.67 -0.78
CA ARG A 85 21.62 4.56 0.61
C ARG A 85 21.11 5.73 1.46
N HIS A 86 21.26 6.97 0.98
CA HIS A 86 20.77 8.15 1.68
C HIS A 86 19.26 8.14 1.84
N PHE A 87 18.52 7.92 0.73
CA PHE A 87 17.08 7.88 0.73
C PHE A 87 16.54 6.82 1.72
N LEU A 88 17.14 5.62 1.73
CA LEU A 88 16.75 4.55 2.65
C LEU A 88 17.03 4.91 4.12
N ASN A 89 18.19 5.50 4.41
CA ASN A 89 18.53 5.92 5.77
C ASN A 89 17.59 7.01 6.28
N ASP A 90 17.33 8.02 5.45
CA ASP A 90 16.49 9.17 5.82
C ASP A 90 15.03 8.75 6.02
N ASN A 91 14.56 7.77 5.25
CA ASN A 91 13.20 7.25 5.35
C ASN A 91 13.06 6.06 6.32
N HIS A 92 14.14 5.57 6.94
CA HIS A 92 14.13 4.35 7.75
C HIS A 92 13.09 4.40 8.88
N LYS A 93 13.10 5.47 9.69
CA LYS A 93 12.14 5.63 10.80
C LYS A 93 10.70 5.72 10.30
N LYS A 94 10.47 6.43 9.19
CA LYS A 94 9.16 6.56 8.55
C LYS A 94 8.63 5.20 8.07
N HIS A 95 9.48 4.36 7.49
CA HIS A 95 9.12 3.02 7.07
C HIS A 95 8.84 2.09 8.24
N MET A 96 9.62 2.16 9.32
CA MET A 96 9.36 1.38 10.53
C MET A 96 8.00 1.75 11.15
N MET A 97 7.69 3.04 11.24
CA MET A 97 6.39 3.52 11.73
C MET A 97 5.23 3.05 10.84
N TYR A 98 5.42 3.11 9.52
CA TYR A 98 4.44 2.58 8.57
C TYR A 98 4.20 1.09 8.79
N ASN A 99 5.26 0.27 8.86
CA ASN A 99 5.14 -1.18 9.05
C ASN A 99 4.42 -1.47 10.37
N TRP A 100 4.81 -0.81 11.47
CA TRP A 100 4.14 -0.94 12.76
C TRP A 100 2.64 -0.64 12.67
N THR A 101 2.30 0.49 12.04
CA THR A 101 0.90 0.90 11.84
C THR A 101 0.14 -0.07 10.95
N TRP A 102 0.77 -0.56 9.88
CA TRP A 102 0.18 -1.52 8.95
C TRP A 102 -0.11 -2.84 9.65
N TYR A 103 0.84 -3.40 10.41
CA TYR A 103 0.61 -4.59 11.21
C TYR A 103 -0.50 -4.37 12.22
N GLY A 104 -0.46 -3.28 13.00
CA GLY A 104 -1.50 -2.96 13.98
C GLY A 104 -2.90 -2.88 13.37
N LYS A 105 -3.04 -2.22 12.21
CA LYS A 105 -4.31 -2.16 11.48
C LYS A 105 -4.77 -3.53 10.99
N ASN A 106 -3.87 -4.37 10.47
CA ASN A 106 -4.21 -5.72 10.02
C ASN A 106 -4.61 -6.65 11.18
N PHE A 107 -3.89 -6.61 12.30
CA PHE A 107 -4.27 -7.35 13.50
C PHE A 107 -5.64 -6.90 14.03
N GLY A 108 -5.93 -5.59 13.97
CA GLY A 108 -7.24 -5.05 14.31
C GLY A 108 -8.41 -5.57 13.45
N LEU A 109 -8.13 -6.11 12.26
CA LEU A 109 -9.15 -6.72 11.40
C LEU A 109 -9.53 -8.15 11.79
N LEU A 110 -8.72 -8.84 12.60
CA LEU A 110 -8.97 -10.25 12.93
C LEU A 110 -10.33 -10.46 13.60
N TRP A 111 -10.68 -9.61 14.56
CA TRP A 111 -11.96 -9.74 15.27
C TRP A 111 -13.18 -9.42 14.39
N PRO A 112 -13.22 -8.30 13.64
CA PRO A 112 -14.24 -8.07 12.62
C PRO A 112 -14.34 -9.20 11.59
N ALA A 113 -13.21 -9.74 11.14
CA ALA A 113 -13.19 -10.85 10.18
C ALA A 113 -13.85 -12.12 10.75
N LEU A 114 -13.54 -12.47 12.00
CA LEU A 114 -14.18 -13.59 12.69
C LEU A 114 -15.68 -13.39 12.83
N ARG A 115 -16.13 -12.19 13.23
CA ARG A 115 -17.55 -11.84 13.33
C ARG A 115 -18.28 -11.90 12.00
N ALA A 116 -17.68 -11.35 10.94
CA ALA A 116 -18.21 -11.40 9.59
C ALA A 116 -18.34 -12.86 9.11
N SER A 117 -17.30 -13.67 9.33
CA SER A 117 -17.29 -15.10 8.95
C SER A 117 -18.38 -15.88 9.68
N TRP A 118 -18.53 -15.67 10.99
CA TRP A 118 -19.59 -16.28 11.79
C TRP A 118 -20.99 -15.86 11.30
N SER A 119 -21.17 -14.57 11.03
CA SER A 119 -22.43 -14.05 10.51
C SER A 119 -22.78 -14.64 9.14
N SER A 120 -21.80 -14.79 8.26
CA SER A 120 -21.96 -15.45 6.96
C SER A 120 -22.38 -16.91 7.11
N LEU A 121 -21.71 -17.66 7.99
CA LEU A 121 -22.02 -19.06 8.28
C LEU A 121 -23.42 -19.25 8.84
N GLN A 122 -23.84 -18.41 9.79
CA GLN A 122 -25.21 -18.46 10.31
C GLN A 122 -26.24 -18.21 9.19
N ARG A 123 -25.99 -17.21 8.35
CA ARG A 123 -26.91 -16.84 7.27
C ARG A 123 -27.03 -17.95 6.21
N GLN A 124 -25.91 -18.59 5.84
CA GLN A 124 -25.90 -19.74 4.91
C GLN A 124 -26.47 -21.02 5.53
N GLY A 125 -26.16 -21.28 6.81
CA GLY A 125 -26.62 -22.48 7.54
C GLY A 125 -28.11 -22.45 7.89
N PHE A 126 -28.68 -21.28 8.19
CA PHE A 126 -30.13 -21.12 8.40
C PHE A 126 -30.90 -21.00 7.07
N GLY A 127 -30.31 -20.48 5.99
CA GLY A 127 -30.92 -20.43 4.66
C GLY A 127 -31.22 -21.81 4.06
N PHE A 128 -30.42 -22.83 4.40
CA PHE A 128 -30.67 -24.22 4.00
C PHE A 128 -31.84 -24.87 4.76
N ARG A 129 -32.21 -24.35 5.93
CA ARG A 129 -33.26 -24.92 6.80
C ARG A 129 -34.66 -24.40 6.48
N ILE A 130 -34.79 -23.28 5.77
CA ILE A 130 -36.07 -22.64 5.41
C ILE A 130 -36.53 -23.01 3.98
N LYS A 131 -35.65 -23.56 3.13
CA LYS A 131 -36.01 -24.06 1.78
C LYS A 131 -36.51 -25.51 1.73
N LYS A 132 -36.71 -26.16 2.88
CA LYS A 132 -37.43 -27.42 3.02
C LYS A 132 -38.56 -27.21 4.01
N ILE A 133 -39.74 -26.86 3.52
CA ILE A 133 -41.11 -27.23 3.95
C ILE A 133 -42.06 -26.50 3.00
#